data_AF-A0A426X781-F1
#
_entry.id   AF-A0A426X781-F1
#
_cell.length_a   1.000
_cell.length_b   1.000
_cell.length_c   1.000
_cell.angle_alpha   90.00
_cell.angle_beta   90.00
_cell.angle_gamma   90.00
#
_symmetry.space_group_name_H-M   'P 1'
#
loop_
_entity.id
_entity.type
_entity.pdbx_description
1 polymer ?
#
loop_
_entity_poly.entity_id
_entity_poly.type
_entity_poly.pdbx_seq_one_letter_code
_entity_poly.pdbx_strand_id
1 'polypeptide(L)'
;MNYTIITSKCKGPQYPAKLCCDAFKEFACPYADQLNDETNDCASTMFSYINLYGKYPPGLFASECREGKEGLACPASSPQSDSDTASAGFTIIQSFTSLILICGMVLTFLCC
;
A
#
# COMPACT_ATOMS: atom_id res chain seq x y z
N MET A 1 3.30 6.31 5.89
CA MET A 1 2.89 6.80 4.56
C MET A 1 3.15 8.30 4.46
N ASN A 2 3.72 8.77 3.34
CA ASN A 2 4.00 10.19 3.13
C ASN A 2 2.86 10.86 2.33
N TYR A 3 1.94 11.51 3.03
CA TYR A 3 0.77 12.17 2.44
C TYR A 3 1.09 13.45 1.65
N THR A 4 2.34 13.92 1.72
CA THR A 4 2.80 15.12 0.99
C THR A 4 2.63 14.97 -0.51
N ILE A 5 2.70 13.75 -1.04
CA ILE A 5 2.50 13.46 -2.47
C ILE A 5 1.13 13.92 -2.96
N ILE A 6 0.09 13.81 -2.11
CA ILE A 6 -1.27 14.28 -2.38
C ILE A 6 -1.37 15.77 -2.02
N THR A 7 -1.00 16.15 -0.79
CA THR A 7 -1.25 17.51 -0.28
C THR A 7 -0.42 18.60 -0.94
N SER A 8 0.71 18.27 -1.57
CA SER A 8 1.51 19.22 -2.34
C SER A 8 0.91 19.53 -3.72
N LYS A 9 0.23 18.56 -4.34
CA LYS A 9 -0.30 18.62 -5.72
C LYS A 9 -1.79 18.94 -5.77
N CYS A 10 -2.58 18.31 -4.92
CA CYS A 10 -4.03 18.48 -4.85
C CYS A 10 -4.40 19.58 -3.85
N LYS A 11 -4.64 20.80 -4.35
CA LYS A 11 -4.93 21.97 -3.50
C LYS A 11 -6.30 22.56 -3.81
N GLY A 12 -6.99 22.97 -2.75
CA GLY A 12 -8.23 23.72 -2.84
C GLY A 12 -8.00 25.18 -3.26
N PRO A 13 -9.08 25.92 -3.57
CA PRO A 13 -10.48 25.52 -3.44
C PRO A 13 -11.02 24.71 -4.63
N GLN A 14 -10.35 24.74 -5.78
CA GLN A 14 -10.88 24.17 -7.02
C GLN A 14 -10.63 22.66 -7.16
N TYR A 15 -9.65 22.11 -6.43
CA TYR A 15 -9.26 20.69 -6.44
C TYR A 15 -9.20 20.11 -7.87
N PRO A 16 -8.23 20.54 -8.70
CA PRO A 16 -8.16 20.13 -10.10
C PRO A 16 -8.07 18.61 -10.24
N ALA A 17 -9.14 18.00 -10.77
CA ALA A 17 -9.34 16.54 -10.83
C ALA A 17 -8.09 15.81 -11.33
N LYS A 18 -7.55 16.20 -12.49
CA LYS A 18 -6.36 15.55 -13.07
C LYS A 18 -5.18 15.50 -12.09
N LEU A 19 -4.81 16.63 -11.48
CA LEU A 19 -3.68 16.69 -10.54
C LEU A 19 -3.97 15.90 -9.26
N CYS A 20 -5.20 15.96 -8.76
CA CYS A 20 -5.62 15.24 -7.56
C CYS A 20 -5.62 13.71 -7.78
N CYS A 21 -6.13 13.26 -8.92
CA CYS A 21 -6.21 11.85 -9.26
C CYS A 21 -4.85 11.26 -9.61
N ASP A 22 -4.00 11.99 -10.35
CA ASP A 22 -2.63 11.57 -10.63
C ASP A 22 -1.82 11.40 -9.33
N ALA A 23 -1.94 12.36 -8.40
CA ALA A 23 -1.28 12.28 -7.10
C ALA A 23 -1.84 11.15 -6.22
N PHE A 24 -3.16 10.94 -6.26
CA PHE A 24 -3.81 9.85 -5.54
C PHE A 24 -3.38 8.48 -6.08
N LYS A 25 -3.28 8.31 -7.40
CA LYS A 25 -2.73 7.09 -8.02
C LYS A 25 -1.30 6.80 -7.56
N GLU A 26 -0.44 7.81 -7.60
CA GLU A 26 0.96 7.68 -7.15
C GLU A 26 1.06 7.21 -5.70
N PHE A 27 0.13 7.65 -4.85
CA PHE A 27 0.05 7.24 -3.44
C PHE A 27 -0.59 5.86 -3.22
N ALA A 28 -1.70 5.57 -3.89
CA ALA A 28 -2.58 4.43 -3.60
C ALA A 28 -2.20 3.17 -4.39
N CYS A 29 -1.64 3.31 -5.58
CA CYS A 29 -1.35 2.18 -6.45
C CYS A 29 -0.39 1.13 -5.88
N PRO A 30 0.63 1.47 -5.08
CA PRO A 30 1.45 0.47 -4.39
C PRO A 30 0.67 -0.42 -3.42
N TYR A 31 -0.53 0.00 -3.01
CA TYR A 31 -1.38 -0.69 -2.05
C TYR A 31 -2.69 -1.18 -2.67
N ALA A 32 -2.79 -1.21 -4.01
CA ALA A 32 -4.04 -1.50 -4.71
C ALA A 32 -4.70 -2.82 -4.27
N ASP A 33 -3.92 -3.88 -4.05
CA ASP A 33 -4.45 -5.18 -3.62
C ASP A 33 -5.14 -5.11 -2.26
N GLN A 34 -4.55 -4.39 -1.30
CA GLN A 34 -5.13 -4.21 0.04
C GLN A 34 -6.33 -3.26 0.01
N LEU A 35 -6.27 -2.23 -0.83
CA LEU A 35 -7.33 -1.23 -0.97
C LEU A 35 -8.57 -1.77 -1.70
N ASN A 36 -8.38 -2.72 -2.63
CA ASN A 36 -9.46 -3.36 -3.37
C ASN A 36 -10.07 -4.57 -2.64
N ASP A 37 -9.50 -4.98 -1.51
CA ASP A 37 -10.06 -6.04 -0.67
C ASP A 37 -11.15 -5.49 0.26
N GLU A 38 -12.41 -5.75 -0.10
CA GLU A 38 -13.60 -5.31 0.64
C GLU A 38 -13.76 -6.00 2.01
N THR A 39 -12.94 -7.01 2.33
CA THR A 39 -12.99 -7.70 3.63
C THR A 39 -12.23 -6.96 4.74
N ASN A 40 -11.47 -5.92 4.38
CA ASN A 40 -10.71 -5.10 5.31
C ASN A 40 -11.17 -3.63 5.31
N ASP A 41 -10.62 -2.83 6.21
CA ASP A 41 -10.93 -1.41 6.38
C ASP A 41 -9.83 -0.48 5.83
N CYS A 42 -8.91 -0.99 4.98
CA CYS A 42 -7.75 -0.25 4.48
C CYS A 42 -8.17 0.95 3.64
N ALA A 43 -9.16 0.80 2.75
CA ALA A 43 -9.67 1.90 1.93
C ALA A 43 -10.27 3.02 2.80
N SER A 44 -11.15 2.67 3.74
CA SER A 44 -11.79 3.61 4.66
C SER A 44 -10.77 4.34 5.53
N THR A 45 -9.79 3.61 6.05
CA THR A 45 -8.69 4.16 6.87
C THR A 45 -7.82 5.10 6.05
N MET A 46 -7.44 4.71 4.83
CA MET A 46 -6.64 5.54 3.93
C MET A 46 -7.35 6.87 3.61
N PHE A 47 -8.62 6.83 3.22
CA PHE A 47 -9.38 8.04 2.95
C PHE A 47 -9.54 8.93 4.18
N SER A 48 -9.75 8.34 5.37
CA SER A 48 -9.81 9.10 6.62
C SER A 48 -8.54 9.91 6.87
N TYR A 49 -7.37 9.29 6.75
CA TYR A 49 -6.10 9.99 6.94
C TYR A 49 -5.81 11.02 5.85
N ILE A 50 -6.10 10.70 4.58
CA ILE A 50 -5.96 11.67 3.47
C ILE A 50 -6.80 12.91 3.75
N ASN A 51 -8.07 12.73 4.14
CA ASN A 51 -8.98 13.83 4.42
C ASN A 51 -8.52 14.64 5.64
N LEU A 52 -8.04 13.98 6.69
CA LEU A 52 -7.57 14.64 7.90
C LEU A 52 -6.30 15.49 7.65
N TYR A 53 -5.30 14.93 6.96
CA TYR A 53 -4.04 15.65 6.72
C TYR A 53 -4.13 16.69 5.60
N GLY A 54 -4.92 16.42 4.57
CA GLY A 54 -5.14 17.33 3.45
C GLY A 54 -6.26 18.33 3.65
N LYS A 55 -7.06 18.17 4.71
CA LYS A 55 -8.31 18.92 4.94
C LYS A 55 -9.24 18.85 3.73
N TYR A 56 -9.36 17.67 3.13
CA TYR A 56 -10.20 17.46 1.96
C TYR A 56 -11.66 17.21 2.37
N PRO A 57 -12.63 17.68 1.57
CA PRO A 57 -14.02 17.33 1.79
C PRO A 57 -14.24 15.83 1.57
N PRO A 58 -15.17 15.21 2.33
CA PRO A 58 -15.48 13.79 2.17
C PRO A 58 -15.99 13.51 0.75
N GLY A 59 -15.50 12.42 0.15
CA GLY A 59 -15.93 11.99 -1.17
C GLY A 59 -15.20 12.66 -2.35
N LEU A 60 -14.31 13.64 -2.13
CA LEU A 60 -13.60 14.35 -3.21
C LEU A 60 -12.94 13.39 -4.21
N PHE A 61 -12.13 12.45 -3.75
CA PHE A 61 -11.44 11.53 -4.63
C PHE A 61 -12.39 10.51 -5.28
N ALA A 62 -13.46 10.12 -4.59
CA ALA A 62 -14.46 9.21 -5.15
C ALA A 62 -15.31 9.87 -6.25
N SER A 63 -15.55 11.18 -6.16
CA SER A 63 -16.29 11.93 -7.17
C SER A 63 -15.42 12.35 -8.35
N GLU A 64 -14.20 12.81 -8.09
CA GLU A 64 -13.31 13.37 -9.11
C GLU A 64 -12.52 12.29 -9.87
N CYS A 65 -12.16 11.18 -9.22
CA CYS A 65 -11.22 10.20 -9.76
C CYS A 65 -11.91 8.94 -10.29
N ARG A 66 -12.57 9.07 -11.43
CA ARG A 66 -13.18 7.96 -12.15
C ARG A 66 -12.77 7.96 -13.63
N GLU A 67 -12.11 6.90 -14.07
CA GLU A 67 -11.66 6.74 -15.46
C GLU A 67 -12.54 5.79 -16.28
N GLY A 68 -13.34 4.94 -15.61
CA GLY A 68 -14.22 3.99 -16.27
C GLY A 68 -15.18 3.28 -15.31
N LYS A 69 -15.67 2.11 -15.76
CA LYS A 69 -16.54 1.25 -14.96
C LYS A 69 -15.78 0.53 -13.83
N GLU A 70 -14.53 0.18 -14.10
CA GLU A 70 -13.62 -0.50 -13.17
C GLU A 70 -12.95 0.44 -12.16
N GLY A 71 -13.41 1.70 -12.06
CA GLY A 71 -12.84 2.69 -11.16
C GLY A 71 -11.61 3.39 -11.72
N LEU A 72 -10.49 3.30 -10.99
CA LEU A 72 -9.25 4.05 -11.23
C LEU A 72 -8.12 3.09 -11.60
N ALA A 73 -7.60 3.20 -12.82
CA ALA A 73 -6.57 2.27 -13.29
C ALA A 73 -5.19 2.69 -12.77
N CYS A 74 -4.51 1.78 -12.09
CA CYS A 74 -3.12 1.98 -11.71
C CYS A 74 -2.19 1.76 -12.91
N PRO A 75 -1.19 2.64 -13.12
CA PRO A 75 -0.18 2.40 -14.15
C PRO A 75 0.57 1.10 -13.81
N ALA A 76 1.06 0.40 -14.84
CA ALA A 76 1.85 -0.81 -14.66
C ALA A 76 3.03 -0.50 -13.72
N SER A 77 3.08 -1.21 -12.59
CA SER A 77 4.03 -0.94 -11.51
C SER A 77 5.46 -0.96 -12.06
N SER A 78 6.19 0.15 -11.93
CA SER A 78 7.64 0.07 -11.83
C SER A 78 7.97 -0.74 -10.56
N PRO A 79 9.00 -1.61 -10.56
CA PRO A 79 9.27 -2.51 -9.45
C PRO A 79 9.30 -1.73 -8.14
N GLN A 80 8.43 -2.16 -7.23
CA GLN A 80 8.29 -1.60 -5.90
C GLN A 80 9.65 -1.77 -5.21
N SER A 81 10.36 -0.66 -4.97
CA SER A 81 11.45 -0.67 -4.01
C SER A 81 10.79 -0.79 -2.64
N ASP A 82 10.64 -2.03 -2.18
CA ASP A 82 10.37 -2.31 -0.78
C ASP A 82 11.53 -1.73 0.03
N SER A 83 11.40 -0.48 0.46
CA SER A 83 12.30 0.13 1.42
C SER A 83 11.90 -0.32 2.82
N ASP A 84 11.96 -1.64 3.05
CA ASP A 84 12.37 -2.15 4.35
C ASP A 84 13.90 -2.18 4.32
N THR A 85 14.51 -1.06 4.71
CA THR A 85 15.93 -1.05 5.08
C THR A 85 16.07 -0.31 6.38
N ALA A 86 15.78 -1.02 7.46
CA ALA A 86 16.78 -1.07 8.50
C ALA A 86 18.05 -1.72 7.91
N SER A 87 19.20 -1.21 8.35
CA SER A 87 20.54 -1.81 8.28
C SER A 87 21.53 -1.04 7.42
N ALA A 88 22.35 -0.25 8.11
CA ALA A 88 23.78 -0.18 7.80
C ALA A 88 24.31 -1.60 7.56
N GLY A 89 25.07 -1.75 6.48
CA GLY A 89 25.23 -3.04 5.81
C GLY A 89 25.98 -4.13 6.56
N PHE A 90 25.67 -5.37 6.20
CA PHE A 90 26.61 -6.48 6.19
C PHE A 90 26.09 -7.58 5.24
N THR A 91 26.94 -8.03 4.32
CA THR A 91 26.68 -9.04 3.29
C THR A 91 26.62 -10.45 3.89
N ILE A 92 25.49 -11.17 3.82
CA ILE A 92 25.47 -12.65 3.82
C ILE A 92 24.33 -13.17 2.92
N ILE A 93 24.72 -14.00 1.95
CA ILE A 93 23.87 -14.81 1.06
C ILE A 93 23.19 -15.91 1.88
N GLN A 94 21.85 -15.97 1.94
CA GLN A 94 21.12 -17.07 2.58
C GLN A 94 20.03 -17.62 1.65
N SER A 95 20.37 -18.71 0.96
CA SER A 95 19.45 -19.62 0.27
C SER A 95 18.63 -20.41 1.30
N PHE A 96 17.35 -20.08 1.46
CA PHE A 96 16.43 -20.81 2.33
C PHE A 96 15.69 -21.92 1.56
N THR A 97 16.42 -22.96 1.17
CA THR A 97 15.82 -24.24 0.78
C THR A 97 16.51 -25.33 1.59
N SER A 98 15.97 -25.62 2.79
CA SER A 98 16.10 -26.87 3.57
C SER A 98 16.03 -26.55 5.07
N LEU A 99 14.84 -26.58 5.70
CA LEU A 99 14.73 -26.73 7.18
C LEU A 99 13.27 -26.97 7.67
N ILE A 100 12.44 -27.70 6.92
CA ILE A 100 11.13 -28.20 7.41
C ILE A 100 11.18 -29.74 7.62
N LEU A 101 12.22 -30.26 8.28
CA LEU A 101 12.29 -31.70 8.63
C LEU A 101 13.12 -31.97 9.90
N ILE A 102 12.84 -31.32 11.03
CA ILE A 102 13.40 -31.74 12.35
C ILE A 102 12.52 -31.40 13.56
N CYS A 103 11.19 -31.44 13.44
CA CYS A 103 10.29 -31.37 14.61
C CYS A 103 9.55 -32.69 14.92
N GLY A 104 9.80 -33.76 14.15
CA GLY A 104 9.07 -35.04 14.28
C GLY A 104 9.82 -36.19 14.98
N MET A 105 11.14 -36.10 15.21
CA MET A 105 11.94 -37.23 15.74
C MET A 105 12.27 -37.18 17.23
N VAL A 106 11.85 -36.13 17.96
CA VAL A 106 12.15 -36.00 19.41
C VAL A 106 10.99 -36.52 20.29
N LEU A 107 9.78 -36.65 19.73
CA LEU A 107 8.59 -37.14 20.46
C LEU A 107 8.47 -38.68 20.51
N THR A 108 9.27 -39.44 19.74
CA THR A 108 9.22 -40.91 19.75
C THR A 108 10.24 -41.58 20.69
N PHE A 109 11.21 -40.85 21.24
CA PHE A 109 12.20 -41.40 22.17
C PHE A 109 11.85 -41.22 23.66
N LEU A 110 10.72 -40.58 23.98
CA LEU A 110 10.28 -40.34 25.37
C LEU A 110 9.09 -41.21 25.82
N CYS A 111 8.83 -42.32 25.12
CA CYS A 111 7.79 -43.29 25.48
C CYS A 111 8.24 -44.77 25.45
N CYS A 112 9.54 -45.08 25.59
CA CYS A 112 9.99 -46.42 25.94
C CYS A 112 11.06 -46.38 27.03
#